data_AF-A0A8H5JRP6-F1
#
_entry.id   AF-A0A8H5JRP6-F1
#
_cell.length_a   1.000
_cell.length_b   1.000
_cell.length_c   1.000
_cell.angle_alpha   90.00
_cell.angle_beta   90.00
_cell.angle_gamma   90.00
#
_symmetry.space_group_name_H-M   'P 1'
#
loop_
_entity.id
_entity.type
_entity.pdbx_description
1 polymer ?
#
loop_
_entity_poly.entity_id
_entity_poly.type
_entity_poly.pdbx_seq_one_letter_code
_entity_poly.pdbx_strand_id
1 'polypeptide(L)'
;MAEGNTRYHYDPSLTAAIIFIVAFSLSGIYHTYQVIRLRSWYFIPFVVGSIVEIIGYTSRAINASEPSLKWTDGPYIIQALFLLLGPPFYAASIYMVLGRLIRLLRADSLSVVRLNWLTKIFLFGDIASIAAQGMGGGMLAGADSKSAKDRGQMIIIIGLFIQLVFFGMFIIVTVIFHRRIHKTPTVASLKMQAPWKRLLIVLYISSGLIMIRSIFRVIEYIMGEDGELMDKEAYIYIFDAVYEHPTGYKRINTTPFPTKHCAMEGDLPKEVQDYLSKLVKRLTDHLKNQLVGVYLFGSASYDAYQPGLSDLDVQAIVKGPLNTNEKEAIISRLTQASLPCPATKLEFVVYAQGSVKPANRHPAFELNLNTGPHQSDHISLDPANESSHWFLLDIAMGRQLGRCLYGADLTEAFGAIPRRWVLEGMADSLSWHQANEASSTNSVLNACRSWRYIATGEFCSKLEGVNWALKQDNCPTIVRRAVEGRKTGDKLDAGQVMELYDIVVKANLDKLETADN
;
A
#
# COMPACT_ATOMS: atom_id res chain seq x y z
N MET A 1 12.73 -62.37 -17.98
CA MET A 1 13.07 -60.93 -18.18
C MET A 1 12.11 -60.17 -17.30
N ALA A 2 12.60 -59.49 -16.26
CA ALA A 2 11.72 -58.69 -15.41
C ALA A 2 11.15 -57.56 -16.27
N GLU A 3 9.83 -57.51 -16.43
CA GLU A 3 9.13 -56.36 -16.99
C GLU A 3 9.56 -55.14 -16.18
N GLY A 4 10.23 -54.19 -16.84
CA GLY A 4 10.65 -52.96 -16.20
C GLY A 4 9.44 -52.18 -15.68
N ASN A 5 9.59 -51.50 -14.55
CA ASN A 5 8.52 -50.67 -13.99
C ASN A 5 8.33 -49.45 -14.92
N THR A 6 7.36 -49.49 -15.83
CA THR A 6 7.10 -48.41 -16.80
C THR A 6 6.28 -47.28 -16.17
N ARG A 7 6.83 -46.61 -15.14
CA ARG A 7 6.21 -45.42 -14.53
C ARG A 7 6.41 -44.15 -15.34
N TYR A 8 7.49 -44.11 -16.12
CA TYR A 8 7.80 -43.03 -17.04
C TYR A 8 7.95 -43.57 -18.46
N HIS A 9 7.50 -42.80 -19.43
CA HIS A 9 7.72 -43.06 -20.86
C HIS A 9 9.04 -42.45 -21.38
N TYR A 10 9.72 -41.67 -20.52
CA TYR A 10 11.00 -41.00 -20.78
C TYR A 10 11.90 -41.11 -19.55
N ASP A 11 13.21 -40.93 -19.73
CA ASP A 11 14.14 -40.83 -18.60
C ASP A 11 14.09 -39.42 -18.00
N PRO A 12 13.71 -39.26 -16.71
CA PRO A 12 13.62 -37.94 -16.09
C PRO A 12 15.00 -37.27 -15.96
N SER A 13 15.08 -35.97 -16.26
CA SER A 13 16.33 -35.20 -16.24
C SER A 13 16.76 -34.82 -14.83
N LEU A 14 17.86 -35.40 -14.39
CA LEU A 14 18.49 -35.05 -13.11
C LEU A 14 18.94 -33.58 -13.08
N THR A 15 19.57 -33.12 -14.17
CA THR A 15 20.09 -31.74 -14.27
C THR A 15 18.97 -30.73 -14.09
N ALA A 16 17.85 -30.92 -14.77
CA ALA A 16 16.75 -29.99 -14.68
C ALA A 16 16.04 -30.09 -13.32
N ALA A 17 15.86 -31.28 -12.73
CA ALA A 17 15.37 -31.39 -11.36
C ALA A 17 16.24 -30.61 -10.35
N ILE A 18 17.57 -30.67 -10.46
CA ILE A 18 18.50 -29.93 -9.59
C ILE A 18 18.36 -28.41 -9.77
N ILE A 19 18.28 -27.90 -11.00
CA ILE A 19 18.12 -26.47 -11.28
C ILE A 19 16.90 -25.91 -10.53
N PHE A 20 15.79 -26.64 -10.56
CA PHE A 20 14.56 -26.26 -9.90
C PHE A 20 14.60 -26.32 -8.38
N ILE A 21 15.24 -27.36 -7.82
CA ILE A 21 15.49 -27.44 -6.38
C ILE A 21 16.25 -26.19 -5.92
N VAL A 22 17.31 -25.81 -6.65
CA VAL A 22 18.11 -24.62 -6.33
C VAL A 22 17.27 -23.35 -6.44
N ALA A 23 16.54 -23.16 -7.54
CA ALA A 23 15.71 -21.98 -7.76
C ALA A 23 14.63 -21.80 -6.68
N PHE A 24 13.86 -22.86 -6.37
CA PHE A 24 12.85 -22.79 -5.31
C PHE A 24 13.46 -22.65 -3.92
N SER A 25 14.64 -23.21 -3.67
CA SER A 25 15.34 -23.03 -2.39
C SER A 25 15.81 -21.59 -2.20
N LEU A 26 16.43 -20.99 -3.22
CA LEU A 26 16.89 -19.59 -3.16
C LEU A 26 15.70 -18.63 -3.00
N SER A 27 14.66 -18.81 -3.82
CA SER A 27 13.43 -18.03 -3.73
C SER A 27 12.74 -18.23 -2.37
N GLY A 28 12.63 -19.47 -1.89
CA GLY A 28 12.02 -19.81 -0.61
C GLY A 28 12.75 -19.17 0.57
N ILE A 29 14.08 -19.23 0.60
CA ILE A 29 14.91 -18.60 1.64
C ILE A 29 14.75 -17.07 1.60
N TYR A 30 14.83 -16.48 0.41
CA TYR A 30 14.70 -15.04 0.24
C TYR A 30 13.33 -14.53 0.71
N HIS A 31 12.24 -15.18 0.30
CA HIS A 31 10.90 -14.79 0.71
C HIS A 31 10.63 -15.11 2.19
N THR A 32 11.21 -16.17 2.75
CA THR A 32 11.16 -16.45 4.19
C THR A 32 11.82 -15.33 5.00
N TYR A 33 13.01 -14.90 4.58
CA TYR A 33 13.69 -13.76 5.17
C TYR A 33 12.84 -12.49 5.10
N GLN A 34 12.23 -12.20 3.93
CA GLN A 34 11.33 -11.06 3.78
C GLN A 34 10.10 -11.16 4.68
N VAL A 35 9.45 -12.33 4.77
CA VAL A 35 8.26 -12.56 5.62
C VAL A 35 8.56 -12.27 7.08
N ILE A 36 9.69 -12.77 7.59
CA ILE A 36 10.09 -12.58 8.98
C ILE A 36 10.48 -11.12 9.24
N ARG A 37 11.37 -10.55 8.41
CA ARG A 37 11.87 -9.18 8.60
C ARG A 37 10.73 -8.16 8.46
N LEU A 38 9.93 -8.26 7.41
CA LEU A 38 8.89 -7.28 7.08
C LEU A 38 7.55 -7.58 7.79
N ARG A 39 7.48 -8.66 8.56
CA ARG A 39 6.24 -9.16 9.21
C ARG A 39 5.08 -9.30 8.23
N SER A 40 5.38 -9.67 6.98
CA SER A 40 4.41 -9.89 5.92
C SER A 40 3.81 -11.30 6.00
N TRP A 41 3.26 -11.68 7.15
CA TRP A 41 2.70 -13.01 7.43
C TRP A 41 1.62 -13.48 6.45
N TYR A 42 0.98 -12.56 5.73
CA TYR A 42 0.05 -12.92 4.66
C TYR A 42 0.72 -13.65 3.48
N PHE A 43 2.05 -13.59 3.36
CA PHE A 43 2.81 -14.21 2.28
C PHE A 43 3.35 -15.60 2.65
N ILE A 44 2.93 -16.16 3.81
CA ILE A 44 3.24 -17.54 4.23
C ILE A 44 2.89 -18.58 3.16
N PRO A 45 1.73 -18.52 2.45
CA PRO A 45 1.40 -19.53 1.46
C PRO A 45 2.49 -19.69 0.39
N PHE A 46 3.16 -18.61 -0.02
CA PHE A 46 4.26 -18.67 -0.98
C PHE A 46 5.42 -19.55 -0.47
N VAL A 47 5.79 -19.37 0.80
CA VAL A 47 6.86 -20.16 1.45
C VAL A 47 6.47 -21.63 1.53
N VAL A 48 5.22 -21.92 1.89
CA VAL A 48 4.70 -23.29 1.91
C VAL A 48 4.73 -23.90 0.50
N GLY A 49 4.32 -23.14 -0.52
CA GLY A 49 4.41 -23.54 -1.92
C GLY A 49 5.84 -23.86 -2.36
N SER A 50 6.82 -23.04 -1.95
CA SER A 50 8.23 -23.31 -2.25
C SER A 50 8.73 -24.61 -1.60
N ILE A 51 8.35 -24.89 -0.35
CA ILE A 51 8.70 -26.14 0.32
C ILE A 51 8.06 -27.34 -0.40
N VAL A 52 6.79 -27.21 -0.78
CA VAL A 52 6.06 -28.26 -1.51
C VAL A 52 6.73 -28.57 -2.85
N GLU A 53 7.12 -27.56 -3.62
CA GLU A 53 7.83 -27.73 -4.90
C GLU A 53 9.23 -28.34 -4.68
N ILE A 54 9.98 -27.91 -3.66
CA ILE A 54 11.31 -28.48 -3.34
C ILE A 54 11.18 -29.99 -3.05
N ILE A 55 10.18 -30.40 -2.27
CA ILE A 55 9.94 -31.83 -1.98
C ILE A 55 9.63 -32.57 -3.28
N GLY A 56 8.72 -32.04 -4.11
CA GLY A 56 8.35 -32.66 -5.38
C GLY A 56 9.54 -32.83 -6.33
N TYR A 57 10.35 -31.78 -6.51
CA TYR A 57 11.54 -31.84 -7.37
C TYR A 57 12.67 -32.68 -6.80
N THR A 58 12.80 -32.75 -5.47
CA THR A 58 13.76 -33.66 -4.81
C THR A 58 13.39 -35.11 -5.08
N SER A 59 12.11 -35.47 -4.96
CA SER A 59 11.63 -36.80 -5.32
C SER A 59 11.83 -37.12 -6.80
N ARG A 60 11.61 -36.13 -7.69
CA ARG A 60 11.92 -36.26 -9.12
C ARG A 60 13.43 -36.49 -9.37
N ALA A 61 14.30 -35.78 -8.65
CA ALA A 61 15.75 -35.98 -8.74
C ALA A 61 16.19 -37.37 -8.26
N ILE A 62 15.54 -37.92 -7.23
CA ILE A 62 15.79 -39.29 -6.77
C ILE A 62 15.47 -40.28 -7.89
N ASN A 63 14.27 -40.22 -8.50
CA ASN A 63 13.95 -41.10 -9.63
C ASN A 63 14.86 -40.87 -10.85
N ALA A 64 15.30 -39.64 -11.11
CA ALA A 64 16.25 -39.34 -12.18
C ALA A 64 17.66 -39.89 -11.96
N SER A 65 18.01 -40.24 -10.71
CA SER A 65 19.28 -40.89 -10.36
C SER A 65 19.21 -42.42 -10.39
N GLU A 66 18.01 -42.99 -10.54
CA GLU A 66 17.79 -44.44 -10.58
C GLU A 66 18.00 -44.98 -12.01
N PRO A 67 18.41 -46.26 -12.16
CA PRO A 67 18.52 -46.88 -13.47
C PRO A 67 17.17 -46.90 -14.19
N SER A 68 17.18 -46.55 -15.48
CA SER A 68 15.99 -46.57 -16.35
C SER A 68 15.24 -47.89 -16.21
N LEU A 69 13.90 -47.82 -16.18
CA LEU A 69 12.99 -48.95 -16.03
C LEU A 69 13.02 -49.65 -14.66
N LYS A 70 13.73 -49.10 -13.67
CA LYS A 70 13.79 -49.61 -12.28
C LYS A 70 13.50 -48.53 -11.24
N TRP A 71 12.54 -47.65 -11.54
CA TRP A 71 12.18 -46.56 -10.65
C TRP A 71 11.41 -47.03 -9.42
N THR A 72 11.72 -46.43 -8.28
CA THR A 72 10.99 -46.66 -7.02
C THR A 72 9.67 -45.89 -7.04
N ASP A 73 8.58 -46.57 -6.64
CA ASP A 73 7.22 -45.99 -6.67
C ASP A 73 7.04 -44.83 -5.67
N GLY A 74 7.72 -44.87 -4.53
CA GLY A 74 7.61 -43.84 -3.48
C GLY A 74 7.95 -42.42 -3.98
N PRO A 75 9.16 -42.18 -4.50
CA PRO A 75 9.53 -40.90 -5.08
C PRO A 75 8.62 -40.49 -6.24
N TYR A 76 8.15 -41.44 -7.06
CA TYR A 76 7.22 -41.16 -8.18
C TYR A 76 5.88 -40.61 -7.69
N ILE A 77 5.32 -41.20 -6.63
CA ILE A 77 4.06 -40.75 -6.03
C ILE A 77 4.25 -39.38 -5.36
N ILE A 78 5.35 -39.19 -4.63
CA ILE A 78 5.62 -37.92 -3.93
C ILE A 78 5.77 -36.78 -4.94
N GLN A 79 6.55 -36.93 -6.02
CA GLN A 79 6.63 -35.88 -7.04
C GLN A 79 5.26 -35.59 -7.66
N ALA A 80 4.43 -36.61 -7.94
CA ALA A 80 3.18 -36.45 -8.65
C ALA A 80 2.17 -35.68 -7.80
N LEU A 81 2.13 -35.96 -6.51
CA LEU A 81 1.28 -35.25 -5.55
C LEU A 81 1.81 -33.84 -5.26
N PHE A 82 3.09 -33.69 -4.91
CA PHE A 82 3.62 -32.40 -4.45
C PHE A 82 3.74 -31.37 -5.58
N LEU A 83 4.16 -31.77 -6.78
CA LEU A 83 4.19 -30.86 -7.93
C LEU A 83 2.78 -30.44 -8.37
N LEU A 84 1.78 -31.29 -8.13
CA LEU A 84 0.37 -30.98 -8.38
C LEU A 84 -0.19 -29.98 -7.33
N LEU A 85 0.24 -30.08 -6.09
CA LEU A 85 -0.25 -29.26 -4.96
C LEU A 85 0.42 -27.88 -4.84
N GLY A 86 1.55 -27.64 -5.50
CA GLY A 86 2.28 -26.36 -5.43
C GLY A 86 1.51 -25.12 -5.94
N PRO A 87 0.94 -25.13 -7.16
CA PRO A 87 0.30 -23.96 -7.78
C PRO A 87 -0.79 -23.25 -6.95
N PRO A 88 -1.71 -23.97 -6.27
CA PRO A 88 -2.69 -23.36 -5.38
C PRO A 88 -2.09 -22.44 -4.30
N PHE A 89 -0.91 -22.75 -3.76
CA PHE A 89 -0.25 -21.90 -2.76
C PHE A 89 0.27 -20.58 -3.36
N TYR A 90 0.76 -20.63 -4.60
CA TYR A 90 1.15 -19.43 -5.33
C TYR A 90 -0.07 -18.59 -5.71
N ALA A 91 -1.17 -19.22 -6.12
CA ALA A 91 -2.43 -18.55 -6.39
C ALA A 91 -2.97 -17.82 -5.14
N ALA A 92 -3.00 -18.50 -3.99
CA ALA A 92 -3.38 -17.91 -2.71
C ALA A 92 -2.55 -16.66 -2.36
N SER A 93 -1.25 -16.69 -2.62
CA SER A 93 -0.35 -15.55 -2.39
C SER A 93 -0.71 -14.36 -3.27
N ILE A 94 -0.98 -14.60 -4.55
CA ILE A 94 -1.39 -13.58 -5.54
C ILE A 94 -2.74 -12.95 -5.14
N TYR A 95 -3.69 -13.74 -4.63
CA TYR A 95 -4.98 -13.21 -4.16
C TYR A 95 -4.80 -12.24 -2.98
N MET A 96 -3.90 -12.57 -2.06
CA MET A 96 -3.61 -11.73 -0.90
C MET A 96 -2.87 -10.45 -1.31
N VAL A 97 -1.96 -10.54 -2.28
CA VAL A 97 -1.28 -9.37 -2.86
C VAL A 97 -2.29 -8.45 -3.53
N LEU A 98 -3.20 -8.97 -4.36
CA LEU A 98 -4.26 -8.15 -4.97
C LEU A 98 -5.15 -7.51 -3.91
N GLY A 99 -5.61 -8.29 -2.92
CA GLY A 99 -6.46 -7.76 -1.84
C GLY A 99 -5.77 -6.62 -1.07
N ARG A 100 -4.47 -6.73 -0.80
CA ARG A 100 -3.70 -5.65 -0.17
C ARG A 100 -3.48 -4.48 -1.10
N LEU A 101 -3.25 -4.72 -2.39
CA LEU A 101 -3.11 -3.68 -3.39
C LEU A 101 -4.37 -2.81 -3.50
N ILE A 102 -5.55 -3.44 -3.51
CA ILE A 102 -6.82 -2.72 -3.58
C ILE A 102 -7.03 -1.86 -2.31
N ARG A 103 -6.70 -2.38 -1.12
CA ARG A 103 -6.75 -1.59 0.14
C ARG A 103 -5.75 -0.44 0.13
N LEU A 104 -4.53 -0.69 -0.34
CA LEU A 104 -3.47 0.30 -0.45
C LEU A 104 -3.90 1.45 -1.38
N LEU A 105 -4.57 1.12 -2.48
CA LEU A 105 -5.12 2.08 -3.44
C LEU A 105 -6.46 2.69 -2.97
N ARG A 106 -6.96 2.37 -1.77
CA ARG A 106 -8.27 2.79 -1.24
C ARG A 106 -9.39 2.62 -2.27
N ALA A 107 -9.34 1.51 -2.99
CA ALA A 107 -10.16 1.27 -4.17
C ALA A 107 -11.21 0.17 -3.93
N ASP A 108 -11.64 0.01 -2.67
CA ASP A 108 -12.61 -1.01 -2.25
C ASP A 108 -13.92 -0.96 -3.05
N SER A 109 -14.40 0.26 -3.36
CA SER A 109 -15.60 0.50 -4.17
C SER A 109 -15.45 0.12 -5.64
N LEU A 110 -14.21 0.01 -6.13
CA LEU A 110 -13.93 -0.36 -7.52
C LEU A 110 -13.84 -1.89 -7.70
N SER A 111 -13.60 -2.64 -6.63
CA SER A 111 -13.58 -4.10 -6.68
C SER A 111 -14.98 -4.66 -6.90
N VAL A 112 -15.12 -5.64 -7.80
CA VAL A 112 -16.40 -6.35 -8.03
C VAL A 112 -16.74 -7.22 -6.84
N VAL A 113 -15.72 -7.86 -6.25
CA VAL A 113 -15.86 -8.73 -5.08
C VAL A 113 -15.36 -7.97 -3.86
N ARG A 114 -16.17 -7.92 -2.80
CA ARG A 114 -15.80 -7.26 -1.55
C ARG A 114 -14.51 -7.89 -1.00
N LEU A 115 -13.54 -7.08 -0.58
CA LEU A 115 -12.18 -7.56 -0.27
C LEU A 115 -12.13 -8.61 0.85
N ASN A 116 -13.06 -8.55 1.81
CA ASN A 116 -13.17 -9.53 2.88
C ASN A 116 -13.62 -10.92 2.40
N TRP A 117 -14.25 -10.98 1.23
CA TRP A 117 -14.72 -12.21 0.59
C TRP A 117 -13.82 -12.65 -0.57
N LEU A 118 -13.12 -11.73 -1.22
CA LEU A 118 -12.24 -12.02 -2.37
C LEU A 118 -11.26 -13.14 -2.05
N THR A 119 -10.45 -13.00 -1.01
CA THR A 119 -9.48 -14.04 -0.63
C THR A 119 -10.17 -15.33 -0.17
N LYS A 120 -11.32 -15.24 0.52
CA LYS A 120 -12.02 -16.41 1.07
C LYS A 120 -12.63 -17.28 -0.03
N ILE A 121 -13.27 -16.67 -1.03
CA ILE A 121 -13.93 -17.38 -2.14
C ILE A 121 -12.90 -18.14 -2.98
N PHE A 122 -11.83 -17.46 -3.40
CA PHE A 122 -10.82 -18.09 -4.26
C PHE A 122 -9.99 -19.12 -3.50
N LEU A 123 -9.62 -18.86 -2.24
CA LEU A 123 -8.95 -19.85 -1.41
C LEU A 123 -9.82 -21.09 -1.15
N PHE A 124 -11.14 -20.92 -0.99
CA PHE A 124 -12.05 -22.05 -0.86
C PHE A 124 -12.04 -22.93 -2.13
N GLY A 125 -12.06 -22.31 -3.31
CA GLY A 125 -11.93 -23.03 -4.58
C GLY A 125 -10.62 -23.82 -4.67
N ASP A 126 -9.51 -23.21 -4.25
CA ASP A 126 -8.19 -23.87 -4.23
C ASP A 126 -8.14 -25.02 -3.23
N ILE A 127 -8.71 -24.86 -2.03
CA ILE A 127 -8.79 -25.94 -1.03
C ILE A 127 -9.65 -27.10 -1.54
N ALA A 128 -10.79 -26.81 -2.18
CA ALA A 128 -11.64 -27.83 -2.77
C ALA A 128 -10.92 -28.59 -3.90
N SER A 129 -10.18 -27.86 -4.74
CA SER A 129 -9.32 -28.47 -5.77
C SER A 129 -8.24 -29.37 -5.18
N ILE A 130 -7.47 -28.87 -4.21
CA ILE A 130 -6.42 -29.63 -3.51
C ILE A 130 -6.99 -30.90 -2.89
N ALA A 131 -8.16 -30.81 -2.24
CA ALA A 131 -8.81 -31.97 -1.64
C ALA A 131 -9.18 -33.02 -2.69
N ALA A 132 -9.74 -32.61 -3.83
CA ALA A 132 -10.04 -33.51 -4.94
C ALA A 132 -8.76 -34.11 -5.53
N GLN A 133 -7.75 -33.32 -5.83
CA GLN A 133 -6.47 -33.77 -6.39
C GLN A 133 -5.73 -34.73 -5.44
N GLY A 134 -5.68 -34.42 -4.14
CA GLY A 134 -5.09 -35.29 -3.13
C GLY A 134 -5.85 -36.61 -2.98
N MET A 135 -7.19 -36.57 -3.00
CA MET A 135 -8.03 -37.77 -2.96
C MET A 135 -7.83 -38.64 -4.22
N GLY A 136 -7.91 -38.04 -5.40
CA GLY A 136 -7.72 -38.74 -6.66
C GLY A 136 -6.30 -39.29 -6.82
N GLY A 137 -5.28 -38.55 -6.39
CA GLY A 137 -3.89 -39.00 -6.38
C GLY A 137 -3.63 -40.13 -5.39
N GLY A 138 -4.21 -40.07 -4.20
CA GLY A 138 -4.17 -41.17 -3.23
C GLY A 138 -4.86 -42.43 -3.76
N MET A 139 -6.01 -42.28 -4.43
CA MET A 139 -6.71 -43.41 -5.07
C MET A 139 -5.89 -44.00 -6.22
N LEU A 140 -5.22 -43.17 -7.02
CA LEU A 140 -4.32 -43.61 -8.09
C LEU A 140 -3.12 -44.40 -7.56
N ALA A 141 -2.53 -43.95 -6.44
CA ALA A 141 -1.40 -44.61 -5.81
C ALA A 141 -1.73 -46.01 -5.27
N GLY A 142 -2.97 -46.22 -4.80
CA GLY A 142 -3.45 -47.50 -4.26
C GLY A 142 -4.33 -48.33 -5.20
N ALA A 143 -4.39 -47.99 -6.49
CA ALA A 143 -5.31 -48.64 -7.43
C ALA A 143 -4.73 -49.90 -8.10
N ASP A 144 -5.30 -51.07 -7.77
CA ASP A 144 -4.92 -52.37 -8.36
C ASP A 144 -5.76 -52.75 -9.60
N SER A 145 -6.76 -51.94 -9.97
CA SER A 145 -7.63 -52.20 -11.13
C SER A 145 -7.75 -50.97 -12.03
N LYS A 146 -7.97 -51.20 -13.33
CA LYS A 146 -8.18 -50.12 -14.32
C LYS A 146 -9.34 -49.19 -13.91
N SER A 147 -10.46 -49.75 -13.45
CA SER A 147 -11.61 -48.98 -12.97
C SER A 147 -11.34 -48.10 -11.74
N ALA A 148 -10.37 -48.47 -10.91
CA ALA A 148 -9.96 -47.67 -9.76
C ALA A 148 -9.01 -46.53 -10.20
N LYS A 149 -8.12 -46.79 -11.16
CA LYS A 149 -7.25 -45.77 -11.78
C LYS A 149 -8.07 -44.70 -12.51
N ASP A 150 -9.04 -45.11 -13.33
CA ASP A 150 -9.92 -44.19 -14.09
C ASP A 150 -10.71 -43.26 -13.14
N ARG A 151 -11.22 -43.81 -12.02
CA ARG A 151 -11.91 -43.02 -10.99
C ARG A 151 -10.98 -42.03 -10.31
N GLY A 152 -9.76 -42.44 -9.97
CA GLY A 152 -8.75 -41.55 -9.39
C GLY A 152 -8.38 -40.40 -10.33
N GLN A 153 -8.14 -40.70 -11.61
CA GLN A 153 -7.87 -39.69 -12.65
C GLN A 153 -9.05 -38.72 -12.81
N MET A 154 -10.29 -39.23 -12.88
CA MET A 154 -11.47 -38.38 -12.99
C MET A 154 -11.60 -37.38 -11.83
N ILE A 155 -11.33 -37.82 -10.60
CA ILE A 155 -11.36 -36.93 -9.43
C ILE A 155 -10.25 -35.87 -9.51
N ILE A 156 -9.04 -36.21 -9.98
CA ILE A 156 -7.98 -35.23 -10.21
C ILE A 156 -8.40 -34.20 -11.27
N ILE A 157 -8.97 -34.65 -12.40
CA ILE A 157 -9.45 -33.79 -13.48
C ILE A 157 -10.52 -32.82 -12.97
N ILE A 158 -11.48 -33.31 -12.16
CA ILE A 158 -12.49 -32.45 -11.53
C ILE A 158 -11.83 -31.37 -10.66
N GLY A 159 -10.85 -31.73 -9.83
CA GLY A 159 -10.09 -30.77 -9.02
C GLY A 159 -9.39 -29.72 -9.87
N LEU A 160 -8.66 -30.15 -10.90
CA LEU A 160 -7.99 -29.27 -11.85
C LEU A 160 -8.97 -28.30 -12.56
N PHE A 161 -10.17 -28.76 -12.95
CA PHE A 161 -11.20 -27.90 -13.53
C PHE A 161 -11.75 -26.88 -12.55
N ILE A 162 -12.00 -27.28 -11.29
CA ILE A 162 -12.42 -26.36 -10.23
C ILE A 162 -11.38 -25.25 -10.07
N GLN A 163 -10.10 -25.61 -9.93
CA GLN A 163 -9.00 -24.65 -9.84
C GLN A 163 -8.95 -23.72 -11.05
N LEU A 164 -9.04 -24.27 -12.27
CA LEU A 164 -9.00 -23.50 -13.50
C LEU A 164 -10.11 -22.44 -13.56
N VAL A 165 -11.34 -22.82 -13.19
CA VAL A 165 -12.52 -21.95 -13.19
C VAL A 165 -12.39 -20.85 -12.14
N PHE A 166 -12.04 -21.19 -10.89
CA PHE A 166 -11.86 -20.20 -9.83
C PHE A 166 -10.70 -19.24 -10.11
N PHE A 167 -9.58 -19.76 -10.61
CA PHE A 167 -8.43 -18.92 -10.97
C PHE A 167 -8.73 -18.03 -12.18
N GLY A 168 -9.50 -18.54 -13.16
CA GLY A 168 -9.97 -17.75 -14.30
C GLY A 168 -10.88 -16.60 -13.87
N MET A 169 -11.80 -16.87 -12.94
CA MET A 169 -12.62 -15.82 -12.31
C MET A 169 -11.77 -14.77 -11.58
N PHE A 170 -10.71 -15.18 -10.89
CA PHE A 170 -9.78 -14.26 -10.25
C PHE A 170 -9.08 -13.33 -11.26
N ILE A 171 -8.62 -13.86 -12.39
CA ILE A 171 -8.03 -13.04 -13.46
C ILE A 171 -9.05 -12.03 -13.99
N ILE A 172 -10.30 -12.46 -14.23
CA ILE A 172 -11.38 -11.56 -14.66
C ILE A 172 -11.61 -10.44 -13.64
N VAL A 173 -11.69 -10.76 -12.35
CA VAL A 173 -11.84 -9.76 -11.28
C VAL A 173 -10.66 -8.77 -11.28
N THR A 174 -9.44 -9.26 -11.47
CA THR A 174 -8.24 -8.43 -11.57
C THR A 174 -8.28 -7.49 -12.77
N VAL A 175 -8.72 -7.97 -13.94
CA VAL A 175 -8.91 -7.16 -15.15
C VAL A 175 -9.98 -6.10 -14.95
N ILE A 176 -11.13 -6.47 -14.37
CA ILE A 176 -12.21 -5.51 -14.10
C ILE A 176 -11.73 -4.43 -13.13
N PHE A 177 -11.06 -4.82 -12.05
CA PHE A 177 -10.46 -3.88 -11.10
C PHE A 177 -9.48 -2.92 -11.81
N HIS A 178 -8.56 -3.47 -12.61
CA HIS A 178 -7.57 -2.68 -13.35
C HIS A 178 -8.22 -1.68 -14.32
N ARG A 179 -9.25 -2.10 -15.05
CA ARG A 179 -10.01 -1.21 -15.95
C ARG A 179 -10.75 -0.12 -15.18
N ARG A 180 -11.40 -0.47 -14.06
CA ARG A 180 -12.14 0.49 -13.23
C ARG A 180 -11.23 1.53 -12.59
N ILE A 181 -10.06 1.14 -12.10
CA ILE A 181 -9.11 2.08 -11.50
C ILE A 181 -8.38 2.94 -12.53
N HIS A 182 -8.24 2.50 -13.79
CA HIS A 182 -7.76 3.39 -14.85
C HIS A 182 -8.83 4.37 -15.33
N LYS A 183 -10.12 3.97 -15.36
CA LYS A 183 -11.23 4.83 -15.78
C LYS A 183 -11.64 5.84 -14.70
N THR A 184 -11.65 5.40 -13.44
CA THR A 184 -12.02 6.21 -12.28
C THR A 184 -10.91 6.07 -11.23
N PRO A 185 -9.74 6.71 -11.45
CA PRO A 185 -8.62 6.57 -10.55
C PRO A 185 -8.94 7.14 -9.18
N THR A 186 -8.58 6.37 -8.14
CA THR A 186 -8.66 6.88 -6.77
C THR A 186 -7.55 7.88 -6.52
N VAL A 187 -7.77 8.79 -5.58
CA VAL A 187 -6.76 9.76 -5.14
C VAL A 187 -5.46 9.05 -4.71
N ALA A 188 -5.57 7.90 -4.04
CA ALA A 188 -4.41 7.08 -3.69
C ALA A 188 -3.71 6.49 -4.93
N SER A 189 -4.44 6.04 -5.95
CA SER A 189 -3.82 5.49 -7.19
C SER A 189 -3.04 6.52 -8.01
N LEU A 190 -3.43 7.79 -7.96
CA LEU A 190 -2.75 8.89 -8.64
C LEU A 190 -1.52 9.38 -7.86
N LYS A 191 -1.60 9.40 -6.52
CA LYS A 191 -0.56 9.94 -5.64
C LYS A 191 0.53 8.93 -5.24
N MET A 192 0.29 7.63 -5.44
CA MET A 192 1.17 6.59 -4.92
C MET A 192 2.44 6.44 -5.78
N GLN A 193 3.58 6.83 -5.20
CA GLN A 193 4.92 6.65 -5.80
C GLN A 193 5.33 5.17 -5.92
N ALA A 194 4.77 4.29 -5.07
CA ALA A 194 5.01 2.86 -5.18
C ALA A 194 4.51 2.36 -6.55
N PRO A 195 5.27 1.54 -7.27
CA PRO A 195 4.97 1.17 -8.65
C PRO A 195 3.84 0.13 -8.72
N TRP A 196 2.65 0.48 -8.25
CA TRP A 196 1.48 -0.41 -8.16
C TRP A 196 1.01 -0.91 -9.52
N LYS A 197 1.22 -0.11 -10.57
CA LYS A 197 1.05 -0.55 -11.97
C LYS A 197 2.02 -1.66 -12.34
N ARG A 198 3.29 -1.60 -11.89
CA ARG A 198 4.25 -2.69 -12.06
C ARG A 198 3.84 -3.91 -11.25
N LEU A 199 3.31 -3.71 -10.03
CA LEU A 199 2.77 -4.82 -9.24
C LEU A 199 1.59 -5.51 -9.96
N LEU A 200 0.70 -4.77 -10.62
CA LEU A 200 -0.34 -5.34 -11.47
C LEU A 200 0.24 -6.11 -12.65
N ILE A 201 1.29 -5.60 -13.31
CA ILE A 201 1.98 -6.32 -14.39
C ILE A 201 2.58 -7.63 -13.86
N VAL A 202 3.24 -7.62 -12.71
CA VAL A 202 3.75 -8.83 -12.05
C VAL A 202 2.60 -9.79 -11.75
N LEU A 203 1.49 -9.31 -11.20
CA LEU A 203 0.29 -10.12 -10.95
C LEU A 203 -0.24 -10.75 -12.25
N TYR A 204 -0.28 -10.01 -13.37
CA TYR A 204 -0.72 -10.56 -14.66
C TYR A 204 0.23 -11.61 -15.21
N ILE A 205 1.55 -11.36 -15.17
CA ILE A 205 2.55 -12.30 -15.66
C ILE A 205 2.50 -13.57 -14.83
N SER A 206 2.55 -13.46 -13.50
CA SER A 206 2.48 -14.62 -12.60
C SER A 206 1.15 -15.37 -12.75
N SER A 207 0.03 -14.66 -12.87
CA SER A 207 -1.27 -15.31 -13.09
C SER A 207 -1.36 -15.98 -14.46
N GLY A 208 -0.81 -15.37 -15.50
CA GLY A 208 -0.74 -15.96 -16.84
C GLY A 208 0.05 -17.26 -16.85
N LEU A 209 1.21 -17.28 -16.21
CA LEU A 209 2.06 -18.47 -16.11
C LEU A 209 1.37 -19.60 -15.32
N ILE A 210 0.77 -19.29 -14.17
CA ILE A 210 0.00 -20.28 -13.39
C ILE A 210 -1.20 -20.81 -14.17
N MET A 211 -1.89 -19.94 -14.92
CA MET A 211 -3.04 -20.32 -15.76
C MET A 211 -2.61 -21.26 -16.88
N ILE A 212 -1.54 -20.91 -17.60
CA ILE A 212 -0.96 -21.73 -18.67
C ILE A 212 -0.58 -23.11 -18.11
N ARG A 213 0.18 -23.15 -17.00
CA ARG A 213 0.53 -24.40 -16.31
C ARG A 213 -0.72 -25.21 -15.95
N SER A 214 -1.75 -24.57 -15.38
CA SER A 214 -2.99 -25.24 -14.98
C SER A 214 -3.74 -25.83 -16.18
N ILE A 215 -3.77 -25.12 -17.32
CA ILE A 215 -4.36 -25.62 -18.58
C ILE A 215 -3.57 -26.82 -19.10
N PHE A 216 -2.24 -26.74 -19.13
CA PHE A 216 -1.40 -27.87 -19.54
C PHE A 216 -1.61 -29.09 -18.66
N ARG A 217 -1.74 -28.91 -17.34
CA ARG A 217 -2.05 -30.01 -16.41
C ARG A 217 -3.41 -30.64 -16.69
N VAL A 218 -4.44 -29.84 -16.99
CA VAL A 218 -5.74 -30.38 -17.41
C VAL A 218 -5.60 -31.20 -18.69
N ILE A 219 -4.90 -30.67 -19.70
CA ILE A 219 -4.71 -31.35 -20.99
C ILE A 219 -3.93 -32.64 -20.81
N GLU A 220 -2.84 -32.64 -20.04
CA GLU A 220 -2.02 -33.81 -19.72
C GLU A 220 -2.88 -34.93 -19.10
N TYR A 221 -3.69 -34.60 -18.09
CA TYR A 221 -4.55 -35.58 -17.43
C TYR A 221 -5.73 -36.06 -18.30
N ILE A 222 -6.22 -35.24 -19.24
CA ILE A 222 -7.26 -35.64 -20.20
C ILE A 222 -6.68 -36.52 -21.30
N MET A 223 -5.49 -36.21 -21.80
CA MET A 223 -4.84 -36.97 -22.89
C MET A 223 -4.33 -38.33 -22.42
N GLY A 224 -4.04 -38.49 -21.13
CA GLY A 224 -3.59 -39.76 -20.56
C GLY A 224 -2.22 -40.19 -21.09
N GLU A 225 -1.90 -41.48 -20.95
CA GLU A 225 -0.57 -42.04 -21.23
C GLU A 225 -0.14 -42.01 -22.72
N ASP A 226 -1.06 -41.73 -23.66
CA ASP A 226 -0.83 -41.81 -25.13
C ASP A 226 -0.69 -40.44 -25.82
N GLY A 227 -0.56 -39.34 -25.08
CA GLY A 227 -0.50 -37.98 -25.65
C GLY A 227 0.91 -37.51 -26.07
N GLU A 228 1.10 -37.07 -27.32
CA GLU A 228 2.37 -36.49 -27.85
C GLU A 228 2.97 -35.34 -27.02
N LEU A 229 2.19 -34.71 -26.12
CA LEU A 229 2.68 -33.66 -25.21
C LEU A 229 3.55 -34.23 -24.06
N MET A 230 3.45 -35.53 -23.78
CA MET A 230 4.22 -36.22 -22.74
C MET A 230 5.60 -36.69 -23.20
N ASP A 231 5.87 -36.61 -24.51
CA ASP A 231 7.16 -37.00 -25.15
C ASP A 231 8.25 -35.92 -25.04
N LYS A 232 7.93 -34.72 -24.52
CA LYS A 232 8.90 -33.62 -24.39
C LYS A 232 8.91 -33.06 -22.97
N GLU A 233 9.87 -33.52 -22.19
CA GLU A 233 10.20 -33.03 -20.84
C GLU A 233 10.40 -31.50 -20.78
N ALA A 234 10.71 -30.89 -21.92
CA ALA A 234 10.80 -29.45 -22.10
C ALA A 234 9.55 -28.69 -21.63
N TYR A 235 8.34 -29.25 -21.77
CA TYR A 235 7.11 -28.55 -21.37
C TYR A 235 6.90 -28.50 -19.84
N ILE A 236 7.27 -29.57 -19.14
CA ILE A 236 7.26 -29.59 -17.67
C ILE A 236 8.23 -28.52 -17.16
N TYR A 237 9.42 -28.42 -17.76
CA TYR A 237 10.42 -27.46 -17.30
C TYR A 237 10.15 -26.02 -17.75
N ILE A 238 9.65 -25.77 -18.96
CA ILE A 238 9.36 -24.40 -19.42
C ILE A 238 8.17 -23.80 -18.66
N PHE A 239 7.17 -24.60 -18.26
CA PHE A 239 5.98 -24.08 -17.59
C PHE A 239 6.02 -24.15 -16.06
N ASP A 240 6.82 -25.05 -15.48
CA ASP A 240 7.06 -25.04 -14.03
C ASP A 240 8.19 -24.06 -13.61
N ALA A 241 9.17 -23.72 -14.49
CA ALA A 241 10.42 -23.00 -14.10
C ALA A 241 10.39 -21.48 -14.10
N VAL A 242 9.47 -20.85 -14.86
CA VAL A 242 9.65 -19.45 -15.28
C VAL A 242 9.24 -18.49 -14.14
N TYR A 243 9.85 -18.66 -12.98
CA TYR A 243 9.70 -17.80 -11.82
C TYR A 243 10.97 -16.99 -11.49
N GLU A 244 12.07 -17.09 -12.24
CA GLU A 244 13.24 -16.23 -11.97
C GLU A 244 13.74 -15.45 -13.20
N HIS A 245 13.89 -14.14 -12.97
CA HIS A 245 14.55 -13.09 -13.75
C HIS A 245 13.78 -12.36 -14.88
N PRO A 246 13.35 -11.10 -14.62
CA PRO A 246 13.59 -10.00 -15.54
C PRO A 246 14.90 -9.31 -15.15
N THR A 247 16.04 -9.83 -15.63
CA THR A 247 17.32 -9.12 -15.61
C THR A 247 17.33 -8.05 -16.70
N GLY A 248 16.80 -6.89 -16.33
CA GLY A 248 17.17 -5.59 -16.88
C GLY A 248 17.70 -4.69 -15.76
N TYR A 249 18.49 -5.25 -14.85
CA TYR A 249 18.99 -4.53 -13.68
C TYR A 249 20.36 -3.93 -13.98
N LYS A 250 20.40 -2.62 -14.28
CA LYS A 250 21.63 -1.85 -14.13
C LYS A 250 22.00 -1.83 -12.65
N ARG A 251 23.10 -2.51 -12.35
CA ARG A 251 23.94 -2.47 -11.15
C ARG A 251 23.72 -1.22 -10.30
N ILE A 252 23.12 -1.37 -9.12
CA ILE A 252 23.25 -0.39 -8.04
C ILE A 252 24.16 -1.03 -7.01
N ASN A 253 25.35 -0.44 -6.87
CA ASN A 253 26.34 -0.83 -5.88
C ASN A 253 25.74 -0.79 -4.48
N THR A 254 25.87 -1.91 -3.78
CA THR A 254 25.68 -2.02 -2.35
C THR A 254 26.82 -1.30 -1.62
N THR A 255 26.51 -0.15 -1.03
CA THR A 255 27.24 0.44 0.09
C THR A 255 26.27 0.63 1.27
N PRO A 256 26.76 0.61 2.52
CA PRO A 256 25.92 0.53 3.70
C PRO A 256 25.14 1.84 3.90
N PHE A 257 23.86 1.71 4.25
CA PHE A 257 22.89 2.74 4.66
C PHE A 257 23.22 4.20 4.27
N PRO A 258 22.56 4.76 3.25
CA PRO A 258 22.33 6.19 3.18
C PRO A 258 20.85 6.52 3.45
N THR A 259 20.69 7.52 4.31
CA THR A 259 19.56 8.44 4.44
C THR A 259 18.70 8.56 3.18
N LYS A 260 17.45 8.07 3.23
CA LYS A 260 16.46 8.25 2.15
C LYS A 260 16.08 9.72 2.04
N HIS A 261 16.69 10.46 1.10
CA HIS A 261 16.03 11.62 0.50
C HIS A 261 14.89 11.09 -0.39
N CYS A 262 13.64 11.38 -0.03
CA CYS A 262 12.51 11.12 -0.91
C CYS A 262 12.60 12.13 -2.07
N ALA A 263 12.59 11.65 -3.32
CA ALA A 263 12.65 12.52 -4.49
C ALA A 263 11.45 13.49 -4.49
N MET A 264 11.75 14.78 -4.57
CA MET A 264 10.79 15.88 -4.68
C MET A 264 10.26 15.99 -6.12
N GLU A 265 9.68 14.93 -6.67
CA GLU A 265 9.08 14.97 -8.01
C GLU A 265 7.60 15.41 -7.89
N GLY A 266 7.34 16.68 -8.23
CA GLY A 266 5.98 17.27 -8.30
C GLY A 266 5.99 18.76 -8.66
N ASP A 267 4.82 19.29 -9.04
CA ASP A 267 4.48 20.65 -9.55
C ASP A 267 4.91 21.87 -8.70
N LEU A 268 5.74 21.69 -7.67
CA LEU A 268 6.26 22.81 -6.87
C LEU A 268 7.31 23.59 -7.66
N PRO A 269 7.36 24.92 -7.55
CA PRO A 269 8.45 25.71 -8.15
C PRO A 269 9.82 25.20 -7.70
N LYS A 270 10.80 25.23 -8.60
CA LYS A 270 12.16 24.72 -8.33
C LYS A 270 12.78 25.33 -7.07
N GLU A 271 12.55 26.62 -6.84
CA GLU A 271 13.02 27.33 -5.65
C GLU A 271 12.47 26.74 -4.34
N VAL A 272 11.20 26.31 -4.34
CA VAL A 272 10.56 25.64 -3.19
C VAL A 272 11.15 24.26 -2.99
N GLN A 273 11.38 23.49 -4.07
CA GLN A 273 12.02 22.17 -3.98
C GLN A 273 13.45 22.26 -3.42
N ASP A 274 14.22 23.23 -3.90
CA ASP A 274 15.58 23.52 -3.44
C ASP A 274 15.59 23.96 -1.97
N TYR A 275 14.63 24.80 -1.57
CA TYR A 275 14.45 25.23 -0.19
C TYR A 275 14.18 24.04 0.74
N LEU A 276 13.19 23.20 0.40
CA LEU A 276 12.82 22.04 1.20
C LEU A 276 13.96 21.01 1.30
N SER A 277 14.72 20.82 0.21
CA SER A 277 15.91 19.97 0.22
C SER A 277 17.00 20.51 1.15
N LYS A 278 17.24 21.83 1.15
CA LYS A 278 18.16 22.50 2.08
C LYS A 278 17.69 22.40 3.53
N LEU A 279 16.40 22.57 3.78
CA LEU A 279 15.78 22.43 5.10
C LEU A 279 16.01 21.01 5.64
N VAL A 280 15.66 19.98 4.86
CA VAL A 280 15.86 18.57 5.24
C VAL A 280 17.33 18.32 5.53
N LYS A 281 18.23 18.77 4.65
CA LYS A 281 19.67 18.60 4.84
C LYS A 281 20.18 19.21 6.15
N ARG A 282 19.76 20.45 6.47
CA ARG A 282 20.15 21.12 7.73
C ARG A 282 19.67 20.35 8.95
N LEU A 283 18.45 19.79 8.91
CA LEU A 283 17.92 18.96 9.98
C LEU A 283 18.68 17.62 10.09
N THR A 284 18.94 16.93 8.97
CA THR A 284 19.66 15.65 8.98
C THR A 284 21.09 15.80 9.48
N ASP A 285 21.78 16.88 9.08
CA ASP A 285 23.17 17.13 9.45
C ASP A 285 23.29 17.45 10.95
N HIS A 286 22.32 18.18 11.51
CA HIS A 286 22.32 18.58 12.92
C HIS A 286 21.82 17.47 13.86
N LEU A 287 20.63 16.92 13.59
CA LEU A 287 19.97 15.97 14.49
C LEU A 287 20.47 14.52 14.28
N LYS A 288 21.04 14.19 13.12
CA LYS A 288 21.61 12.87 12.82
C LYS A 288 20.66 11.72 13.22
N ASN A 289 21.08 10.89 14.17
CA ASN A 289 20.33 9.74 14.66
C ASN A 289 19.09 10.13 15.47
N GLN A 290 18.94 11.39 15.89
CA GLN A 290 17.78 11.88 16.64
C GLN A 290 16.59 12.19 15.72
N LEU A 291 16.83 12.47 14.43
CA LEU A 291 15.77 12.76 13.47
C LEU A 291 15.12 11.45 12.98
N VAL A 292 13.80 11.35 13.17
CA VAL A 292 12.99 10.22 12.70
C VAL A 292 12.43 10.51 11.31
N GLY A 293 11.96 11.72 11.06
CA GLY A 293 11.44 12.11 9.75
C GLY A 293 11.11 13.59 9.62
N VAL A 294 10.92 14.05 8.39
CA VAL A 294 10.50 15.40 7.99
C VAL A 294 9.39 15.28 6.95
N TYR A 295 8.33 16.04 7.13
CA TYR A 295 7.09 15.90 6.37
C TYR A 295 6.59 17.26 5.92
N LEU A 296 6.14 17.35 4.67
CA LEU A 296 5.52 18.54 4.09
C LEU A 296 4.01 18.38 4.15
N PHE A 297 3.33 19.29 4.81
CA PHE A 297 1.88 19.38 4.90
C PHE A 297 1.40 20.58 4.09
N GLY A 298 0.12 20.92 4.24
CA GLY A 298 -0.41 22.16 3.70
C GLY A 298 -0.55 22.19 2.19
N SER A 299 -0.82 23.39 1.67
CA SER A 299 -1.10 23.61 0.25
C SER A 299 0.02 23.10 -0.68
N ALA A 300 1.27 23.16 -0.22
CA ALA A 300 2.44 22.63 -0.92
C ALA A 300 2.43 21.10 -1.09
N SER A 301 1.80 20.37 -0.16
CA SER A 301 1.63 18.92 -0.27
C SER A 301 0.37 18.50 -1.02
N TYR A 302 -0.65 19.37 -1.07
CA TYR A 302 -1.99 19.08 -1.60
C TYR A 302 -2.17 19.36 -3.10
N ASP A 303 -1.08 19.66 -3.83
CA ASP A 303 -1.14 20.15 -5.23
C ASP A 303 -1.97 21.43 -5.39
N ALA A 304 -2.00 22.25 -4.33
CA ALA A 304 -2.78 23.49 -4.26
C ALA A 304 -1.91 24.72 -3.94
N TYR A 305 -0.58 24.59 -4.14
CA TYR A 305 0.38 25.64 -3.90
C TYR A 305 0.17 26.80 -4.87
N GLN A 306 0.10 28.02 -4.33
CA GLN A 306 -0.02 29.24 -5.12
C GLN A 306 1.18 30.15 -4.78
N PRO A 307 2.12 30.35 -5.73
CA PRO A 307 3.24 31.26 -5.53
C PRO A 307 2.76 32.64 -5.07
N GLY A 308 3.38 33.17 -4.00
CA GLY A 308 3.02 34.46 -3.40
C GLY A 308 1.79 34.47 -2.49
N LEU A 309 1.05 33.35 -2.37
CA LEU A 309 -0.13 33.24 -1.49
C LEU A 309 -0.08 32.05 -0.52
N SER A 310 0.75 31.05 -0.79
CA SER A 310 0.83 29.80 -0.02
C SER A 310 2.03 29.78 0.91
N ASP A 311 1.79 29.34 2.14
CA ASP A 311 2.81 29.01 3.13
C ASP A 311 3.47 27.64 2.85
N LEU A 312 4.60 27.37 3.50
CA LEU A 312 5.21 26.04 3.57
C LEU A 312 5.04 25.47 4.97
N ASP A 313 4.18 24.45 5.09
CA ASP A 313 3.89 23.79 6.36
C ASP A 313 4.76 22.53 6.47
N VAL A 314 5.73 22.52 7.38
CA VAL A 314 6.70 21.43 7.53
C VAL A 314 6.70 20.93 8.97
N GLN A 315 6.62 19.61 9.14
CA GLN A 315 6.70 18.98 10.46
C GLN A 315 7.88 18.02 10.54
N ALA A 316 8.60 18.02 11.66
CA ALA A 316 9.68 17.07 11.94
C ALA A 316 9.35 16.21 13.16
N ILE A 317 9.77 14.95 13.13
CA ILE A 317 9.67 14.04 14.27
C ILE A 317 11.08 13.68 14.72
N VAL A 318 11.33 13.78 16.03
CA VAL A 318 12.57 13.38 16.70
C VAL A 318 12.30 12.21 17.65
N LYS A 319 13.33 11.41 17.98
CA LYS A 319 13.16 10.20 18.80
C LYS A 319 12.66 10.48 20.22
N GLY A 320 13.11 11.58 20.82
CA GLY A 320 12.73 12.00 22.17
C GLY A 320 12.81 13.52 22.33
N PRO A 321 12.47 14.03 23.54
CA PRO A 321 12.45 15.46 23.83
C PRO A 321 13.78 16.16 23.50
N LEU A 322 13.71 17.42 23.07
CA LEU A 322 14.89 18.22 22.74
C LEU A 322 15.29 19.08 23.93
N ASN A 323 16.59 19.24 24.15
CA ASN A 323 17.09 20.23 25.10
C ASN A 323 17.12 21.65 24.49
N THR A 324 17.31 22.67 25.32
CA THR A 324 17.32 24.08 24.90
C THR A 324 18.32 24.35 23.77
N ASN A 325 19.54 23.82 23.88
CA ASN A 325 20.59 24.02 22.88
C ASN A 325 20.22 23.41 21.52
N GLU A 326 19.57 22.24 21.51
CA GLU A 326 19.06 21.61 20.28
C GLU A 326 17.93 22.43 19.65
N LYS A 327 17.01 22.96 20.45
CA LYS A 327 15.92 23.83 19.99
C LYS A 327 16.47 25.12 19.36
N GLU A 328 17.39 25.81 20.05
CA GLU A 328 18.06 27.03 19.54
C GLU A 328 18.88 26.76 18.27
N ALA A 329 19.54 25.61 18.21
CA ALA A 329 20.31 25.20 17.04
C ALA A 329 19.42 24.93 15.81
N ILE A 330 18.21 24.39 16.00
CA ILE A 330 17.22 24.25 14.92
C ILE A 330 16.73 25.64 14.47
N ILE A 331 16.30 26.48 15.41
CA ILE A 331 15.78 27.84 15.14
C ILE A 331 16.79 28.62 14.31
N SER A 332 18.02 28.78 14.81
CA SER A 332 19.08 29.55 14.15
C SER A 332 19.44 29.05 12.75
N ARG A 333 19.10 27.79 12.40
CA ARG A 333 19.33 27.21 11.07
C ARG A 333 18.17 27.39 10.10
N LEU A 334 16.95 27.60 10.58
CA LEU A 334 15.74 27.60 9.76
C LEU A 334 15.04 28.96 9.65
N THR A 335 15.42 29.94 10.47
CA THR A 335 14.89 31.31 10.38
C THR A 335 15.17 31.96 9.02
N GLN A 336 14.34 32.93 8.65
CA GLN A 336 14.43 33.69 7.40
C GLN A 336 15.82 34.27 7.15
N ALA A 337 16.53 34.68 8.20
CA ALA A 337 17.91 35.20 8.10
C ALA A 337 18.92 34.13 7.63
N SER A 338 18.71 32.87 8.02
CA SER A 338 19.65 31.77 7.78
C SER A 338 19.25 30.90 6.59
N LEU A 339 17.96 30.76 6.32
CA LEU A 339 17.40 30.01 5.20
C LEU A 339 16.17 30.78 4.67
N PRO A 340 16.37 31.74 3.75
CA PRO A 340 15.29 32.56 3.21
C PRO A 340 14.20 31.71 2.55
N CYS A 341 12.97 31.83 3.06
CA CYS A 341 11.81 31.11 2.55
C CYS A 341 11.31 31.74 1.23
N PRO A 342 11.15 30.95 0.14
CA PRO A 342 10.63 31.43 -1.14
C PRO A 342 9.10 31.58 -1.14
N ALA A 343 8.43 31.19 -0.06
CA ALA A 343 6.98 31.29 0.15
C ALA A 343 6.64 32.47 1.07
N THR A 344 5.36 32.66 1.36
CA THR A 344 4.87 33.70 2.29
C THR A 344 5.46 33.54 3.70
N LYS A 345 5.58 32.30 4.18
CA LYS A 345 6.32 31.90 5.39
C LYS A 345 6.57 30.40 5.41
N LEU A 346 7.51 29.97 6.26
CA LEU A 346 7.64 28.61 6.76
C LEU A 346 6.87 28.51 8.08
N GLU A 347 5.96 27.55 8.19
CA GLU A 347 5.41 27.07 9.47
C GLU A 347 6.07 25.74 9.79
N PHE A 348 6.90 25.70 10.84
CA PHE A 348 7.73 24.55 11.17
C PHE A 348 7.48 24.05 12.59
N VAL A 349 7.01 22.80 12.70
CA VAL A 349 6.72 22.17 14.00
C VAL A 349 7.57 20.94 14.23
N VAL A 350 8.14 20.79 15.42
CA VAL A 350 8.90 19.60 15.83
C VAL A 350 8.13 18.85 16.89
N TYR A 351 8.04 17.53 16.75
CA TYR A 351 7.44 16.65 17.77
C TYR A 351 8.42 15.59 18.24
N ALA A 352 8.41 15.27 19.53
CA ALA A 352 8.93 13.99 20.00
C ALA A 352 8.04 12.85 19.50
N GLN A 353 8.65 11.72 19.13
CA GLN A 353 7.94 10.58 18.56
C GLN A 353 6.81 10.08 19.47
N GLY A 354 7.04 10.08 20.79
CA GLY A 354 6.04 9.71 21.79
C GLY A 354 4.82 10.65 21.87
N SER A 355 4.93 11.89 21.39
CA SER A 355 3.82 12.86 21.38
C SER A 355 2.84 12.64 20.23
N VAL A 356 3.26 11.93 19.19
CA VAL A 356 2.48 11.76 17.94
C VAL A 356 2.25 10.29 17.58
N LYS A 357 2.98 9.35 18.18
CA LYS A 357 2.82 7.91 18.00
C LYS A 357 3.02 7.17 19.33
N PRO A 358 1.95 6.57 19.93
CA PRO A 358 0.56 6.50 19.43
C PRO A 358 -0.13 7.87 19.34
N ALA A 359 -1.30 7.95 18.70
CA ALA A 359 -2.00 9.21 18.52
C ALA A 359 -2.39 9.84 19.86
N ASN A 360 -2.29 11.16 19.95
CA ASN A 360 -2.64 11.93 21.14
C ASN A 360 -3.67 13.02 20.74
N ARG A 361 -4.71 13.22 21.56
CA ARG A 361 -5.73 14.27 21.35
C ARG A 361 -5.15 15.67 21.50
N HIS A 362 -4.09 15.81 22.29
CA HIS A 362 -3.35 17.05 22.53
C HIS A 362 -1.85 16.82 22.24
N PRO A 363 -1.44 16.78 20.96
CA PRO A 363 -0.04 16.57 20.60
C PRO A 363 0.84 17.68 21.18
N ALA A 364 1.83 17.30 21.99
CA ALA A 364 2.80 18.22 22.56
C ALA A 364 4.00 18.40 21.60
N PHE A 365 4.14 19.59 21.03
CA PHE A 365 5.31 19.95 20.23
C PHE A 365 6.54 20.29 21.10
N GLU A 366 7.72 20.13 20.53
CA GLU A 366 8.98 20.56 21.12
C GLU A 366 9.34 22.01 20.71
N LEU A 367 8.93 22.39 19.51
CA LEU A 367 9.16 23.69 18.89
C LEU A 367 8.06 23.96 17.86
N ASN A 368 7.49 25.16 17.88
CA ASN A 368 6.70 25.74 16.81
C ASN A 368 7.37 27.05 16.34
N LEU A 369 7.79 27.10 15.08
CA LEU A 369 8.55 28.19 14.46
C LEU A 369 7.82 28.67 13.20
N ASN A 370 7.34 29.92 13.19
CA ASN A 370 6.82 30.56 12.00
C ASN A 370 7.73 31.72 11.57
N THR A 371 8.28 31.67 10.37
CA THR A 371 9.30 32.62 9.88
C THR A 371 9.10 32.95 8.41
N GLY A 372 9.29 34.20 7.99
CA GLY A 372 9.05 34.62 6.61
C GLY A 372 9.51 36.06 6.32
N PRO A 373 9.53 36.47 5.03
CA PRO A 373 10.09 37.76 4.60
C PRO A 373 9.36 39.01 5.11
N HIS A 374 8.08 38.90 5.51
CA HIS A 374 7.22 40.04 5.83
C HIS A 374 6.63 39.99 7.24
N GLN A 375 7.19 39.17 8.13
CA GLN A 375 6.71 39.02 9.51
C GLN A 375 7.88 38.79 10.47
N SER A 376 7.70 39.16 11.74
CA SER A 376 8.62 38.76 12.80
C SER A 376 8.53 37.26 13.04
N ASP A 377 9.65 36.63 13.37
CA ASP A 377 9.69 35.22 13.74
C ASP A 377 8.82 34.97 14.97
N HIS A 378 7.88 34.03 14.87
CA HIS A 378 7.13 33.51 16.00
C HIS A 378 7.77 32.19 16.44
N ILE A 379 8.18 32.13 17.70
CA ILE A 379 8.84 30.96 18.29
C ILE A 379 8.09 30.61 19.57
N SER A 380 7.58 29.38 19.63
CA SER A 380 6.94 28.82 20.81
C SER A 380 7.60 27.50 21.15
N LEU A 381 8.01 27.37 22.42
CA LEU A 381 8.69 26.18 22.97
C LEU A 381 7.84 25.43 23.99
N ASP A 382 6.66 25.97 24.31
CA ASP A 382 5.74 25.44 25.31
C ASP A 382 4.36 25.23 24.68
N PRO A 383 3.95 23.95 24.49
CA PRO A 383 2.63 23.60 23.97
C PRO A 383 1.45 24.18 24.75
N ALA A 384 1.61 24.52 26.02
CA ALA A 384 0.54 25.10 26.83
C ALA A 384 0.13 26.50 26.37
N ASN A 385 1.00 27.20 25.64
CA ASN A 385 0.74 28.55 25.13
C ASN A 385 -0.10 28.56 23.85
N GLU A 386 -0.39 27.40 23.27
CA GLU A 386 -1.09 27.30 22.00
C GLU A 386 -2.24 26.30 22.05
N SER A 387 -3.25 26.56 21.22
CA SER A 387 -4.42 25.70 21.18
C SER A 387 -4.10 24.37 20.49
N SER A 388 -4.06 23.30 21.28
CA SER A 388 -3.73 21.93 20.82
C SER A 388 -4.55 21.41 19.63
N HIS A 389 -5.75 21.94 19.38
CA HIS A 389 -6.58 21.51 18.26
C HIS A 389 -5.95 21.82 16.89
N TRP A 390 -5.18 22.91 16.75
CA TRP A 390 -4.49 23.23 15.49
C TRP A 390 -3.53 22.10 15.10
N PHE A 391 -2.67 21.70 16.03
CA PHE A 391 -1.69 20.63 15.85
C PHE A 391 -2.34 19.26 15.59
N LEU A 392 -3.44 18.95 16.29
CA LEU A 392 -4.20 17.73 16.02
C LEU A 392 -4.75 17.72 14.58
N LEU A 393 -5.37 18.83 14.15
CA LEU A 393 -5.96 18.94 12.82
C LEU A 393 -4.89 18.89 11.74
N ASP A 394 -3.74 19.54 11.94
CA ASP A 394 -2.62 19.49 10.99
C ASP A 394 -2.07 18.08 10.85
N ILE A 395 -1.90 17.33 11.95
CA ILE A 395 -1.48 15.94 11.90
C ILE A 395 -2.55 15.08 11.21
N ALA A 396 -3.82 15.24 11.57
CA ALA A 396 -4.92 14.46 10.98
C ALA A 396 -5.01 14.66 9.46
N MET A 397 -4.87 15.91 9.03
CA MET A 397 -4.89 16.30 7.63
C MET A 397 -3.64 15.84 6.90
N GLY A 398 -2.46 16.08 7.48
CA GLY A 398 -1.18 15.62 6.97
C GLY A 398 -1.15 14.12 6.77
N ARG A 399 -1.66 13.32 7.71
CA ARG A 399 -1.76 11.86 7.55
C ARG A 399 -2.53 11.41 6.31
N GLN A 400 -3.50 12.20 5.82
CA GLN A 400 -4.25 11.86 4.61
C GLN A 400 -3.64 12.46 3.34
N LEU A 401 -3.04 13.66 3.41
CA LEU A 401 -2.71 14.47 2.25
C LEU A 401 -1.25 14.93 2.15
N GLY A 402 -0.48 14.81 3.24
CA GLY A 402 0.90 15.26 3.35
C GLY A 402 1.89 14.39 2.57
N ARG A 403 3.12 14.88 2.44
CA ARG A 403 4.23 14.23 1.72
C ARG A 403 5.41 13.98 2.65
N CYS A 404 6.03 12.82 2.52
CA CYS A 404 7.26 12.50 3.24
C CYS A 404 8.46 13.12 2.50
N LEU A 405 9.21 13.98 3.19
CA LEU A 405 10.47 14.53 2.69
C LEU A 405 11.67 13.67 3.11
N TYR A 406 11.62 13.15 4.33
CA TYR A 406 12.63 12.28 4.92
C TYR A 406 12.00 11.35 5.97
N GLY A 407 12.44 10.09 6.05
CA GLY A 407 11.99 9.14 7.07
C GLY A 407 10.96 8.11 6.58
N ALA A 408 10.10 7.64 7.48
CA ALA A 408 9.04 6.68 7.20
C ALA A 408 7.82 7.35 6.53
N ASP A 409 6.86 6.56 6.06
CA ASP A 409 5.60 7.13 5.54
C ASP A 409 4.77 7.82 6.65
N LEU A 410 3.93 8.79 6.32
CA LEU A 410 3.13 9.55 7.30
C LEU A 410 2.21 8.64 8.13
N THR A 411 1.67 7.58 7.53
CA THR A 411 0.79 6.63 8.22
C THR A 411 1.53 5.80 9.26
N GLU A 412 2.82 5.57 9.04
CA GLU A 412 3.74 4.91 9.97
C GLU A 412 4.32 5.89 10.99
N ALA A 413 4.55 7.15 10.61
CA ALA A 413 5.20 8.15 11.45
C ALA A 413 4.28 8.70 12.56
N PHE A 414 3.04 9.00 12.20
CA PHE A 414 2.02 9.49 13.13
C PHE A 414 1.08 8.33 13.55
N GLY A 415 0.40 8.45 14.69
CA GLY A 415 -0.62 7.50 15.11
C GLY A 415 -1.95 7.69 14.36
N ALA A 416 -2.79 6.66 14.27
CA ALA A 416 -4.13 6.79 13.70
C ALA A 416 -5.02 7.65 14.64
N ILE A 417 -5.51 8.78 14.13
CA ILE A 417 -6.37 9.70 14.88
C ILE A 417 -7.83 9.28 14.71
N PRO A 418 -8.57 9.01 15.81
CA PRO A 418 -10.01 8.74 15.76
C PRO A 418 -10.79 9.87 15.10
N ARG A 419 -11.79 9.52 14.26
CA ARG A 419 -12.63 10.51 13.58
C ARG A 419 -13.29 11.47 14.58
N ARG A 420 -13.77 10.96 15.72
CA ARG A 420 -14.38 11.76 16.79
C ARG A 420 -13.47 12.91 17.24
N TRP A 421 -12.18 12.64 17.48
CA TRP A 421 -11.22 13.67 17.88
C TRP A 421 -11.04 14.76 16.83
N VAL A 422 -11.13 14.40 15.53
CA VAL A 422 -11.09 15.39 14.45
C VAL A 422 -12.35 16.24 14.43
N LEU A 423 -13.53 15.65 14.63
CA LEU A 423 -14.80 16.39 14.69
C LEU A 423 -14.84 17.36 15.88
N GLU A 424 -14.35 16.93 17.04
CA GLU A 424 -14.16 17.80 18.22
C GLU A 424 -13.16 18.92 17.94
N GLY A 425 -12.00 18.61 17.35
CA GLY A 425 -11.02 19.62 16.97
C GLY A 425 -11.55 20.63 15.94
N MET A 426 -12.42 20.20 15.03
CA MET A 426 -13.12 21.10 14.10
C MET A 426 -14.13 22.00 14.81
N ALA A 427 -14.82 21.50 15.85
CA ALA A 427 -15.69 22.32 16.68
C ALA A 427 -14.89 23.42 17.40
N ASP A 428 -13.73 23.05 17.97
CA ASP A 428 -12.81 23.99 18.63
C ASP A 428 -12.34 25.08 17.65
N SER A 429 -11.93 24.67 16.44
CA SER A 429 -11.47 25.57 15.38
C SER A 429 -12.56 26.52 14.87
N LEU A 430 -13.79 26.02 14.66
CA LEU A 430 -14.93 26.85 14.26
C LEU A 430 -15.27 27.87 15.34
N SER A 431 -15.29 27.46 16.60
CA SER A 431 -15.55 28.35 17.75
C SER A 431 -14.50 29.46 17.85
N TRP A 432 -13.22 29.11 17.64
CA TRP A 432 -12.13 30.08 17.62
C TRP A 432 -12.29 31.08 16.47
N HIS A 433 -12.57 30.62 15.24
CA HIS A 433 -12.76 31.52 14.11
C HIS A 433 -13.99 32.42 14.27
N GLN A 434 -15.07 31.93 14.87
CA GLN A 434 -16.26 32.72 15.17
C GLN A 434 -15.93 33.88 16.13
N ALA A 435 -15.09 33.64 17.14
CA ALA A 435 -14.71 34.65 18.12
C ALA A 435 -13.65 35.65 17.61
N ASN A 436 -12.75 35.22 16.72
CA ASN A 436 -11.56 36.00 16.34
C ASN A 436 -11.55 36.50 14.88
N GLU A 437 -12.30 35.86 13.97
CA GLU A 437 -12.20 36.07 12.52
C GLU A 437 -13.58 36.06 11.80
N ALA A 438 -14.62 36.58 12.45
CA ALA A 438 -16.01 36.52 11.96
C ALA A 438 -16.27 37.17 10.57
N SER A 439 -15.33 37.98 10.06
CA SER A 439 -15.44 38.64 8.75
C SER A 439 -14.30 38.28 7.78
N SER A 440 -13.45 37.31 8.11
CA SER A 440 -12.29 36.97 7.29
C SER A 440 -12.66 36.04 6.14
N THR A 441 -12.02 36.21 4.99
CA THR A 441 -12.14 35.24 3.89
C THR A 441 -11.62 33.86 4.32
N ASN A 442 -10.56 33.83 5.12
CA ASN A 442 -9.91 32.59 5.55
C ASN A 442 -10.82 31.73 6.44
N SER A 443 -11.65 32.36 7.28
CA SER A 443 -12.59 31.68 8.16
C SER A 443 -13.67 30.94 7.36
N VAL A 444 -14.23 31.58 6.32
CA VAL A 444 -15.17 30.93 5.36
C VAL A 444 -14.52 29.75 4.64
N LEU A 445 -13.28 29.90 4.15
CA LEU A 445 -12.55 28.83 3.47
C LEU A 445 -12.30 27.63 4.40
N ASN A 446 -11.91 27.89 5.65
CA ASN A 446 -11.72 26.85 6.65
C ASN A 446 -13.05 26.17 7.02
N ALA A 447 -14.14 26.93 7.18
CA ALA A 447 -15.47 26.38 7.44
C ALA A 447 -15.94 25.45 6.31
N CYS A 448 -15.69 25.80 5.05
CA CYS A 448 -16.01 24.93 3.90
C CYS A 448 -15.21 23.61 3.92
N ARG A 449 -13.93 23.65 4.32
CA ARG A 449 -13.10 22.44 4.46
C ARG A 449 -13.61 21.54 5.59
N SER A 450 -13.94 22.15 6.72
CA SER A 450 -14.53 21.45 7.87
C SER A 450 -15.85 20.80 7.44
N TRP A 451 -16.73 21.52 6.74
CA TRP A 451 -18.01 21.00 6.28
C TRP A 451 -17.85 19.76 5.40
N ARG A 452 -16.93 19.80 4.42
CA ARG A 452 -16.64 18.64 3.56
C ARG A 452 -16.18 17.45 4.40
N TYR A 453 -15.22 17.65 5.31
CA TYR A 453 -14.71 16.56 6.15
C TYR A 453 -15.81 15.98 7.06
N ILE A 454 -16.62 16.83 7.69
CA ILE A 454 -17.74 16.40 8.53
C ILE A 454 -18.69 15.48 7.73
N ALA A 455 -19.02 15.86 6.50
CA ALA A 455 -19.89 15.09 5.63
C ALA A 455 -19.25 13.79 5.11
N THR A 456 -17.99 13.82 4.65
CA THR A 456 -17.39 12.73 3.87
C THR A 456 -16.32 11.93 4.61
N GLY A 457 -15.65 12.53 5.60
CA GLY A 457 -14.44 12.00 6.24
C GLY A 457 -13.14 12.24 5.49
N GLU A 458 -13.18 13.03 4.42
CA GLU A 458 -12.02 13.32 3.57
C GLU A 458 -11.56 14.77 3.74
N PHE A 459 -10.27 14.96 4.03
CA PHE A 459 -9.67 16.30 4.02
C PHE A 459 -9.51 16.84 2.59
N CYS A 460 -9.39 18.15 2.45
CA CYS A 460 -9.15 18.84 1.18
C CYS A 460 -8.35 20.14 1.34
N SER A 461 -7.93 20.70 0.21
CA SER A 461 -7.49 22.08 0.10
C SER A 461 -8.64 23.09 0.33
N LYS A 462 -8.30 24.37 0.52
CA LYS A 462 -9.27 25.47 0.69
C LYS A 462 -10.24 25.56 -0.50
N LEU A 463 -9.74 25.54 -1.74
CA LEU A 463 -10.58 25.70 -2.93
C LEU A 463 -11.45 24.48 -3.21
N GLU A 464 -10.95 23.27 -2.97
CA GLU A 464 -11.76 22.05 -3.08
C GLU A 464 -12.92 22.05 -2.07
N GLY A 465 -12.66 22.49 -0.83
CA GLY A 465 -13.71 22.64 0.19
C GLY A 465 -14.80 23.61 -0.28
N VAL A 466 -14.42 24.75 -0.83
CA VAL A 466 -15.36 25.73 -1.41
C VAL A 466 -16.14 25.14 -2.59
N ASN A 467 -15.46 24.53 -3.55
CA ASN A 467 -16.09 23.93 -4.72
C ASN A 467 -17.07 22.81 -4.37
N TRP A 468 -16.80 22.10 -3.26
CA TRP A 468 -17.71 21.11 -2.71
C TRP A 468 -18.90 21.77 -2.00
N ALA A 469 -18.66 22.81 -1.20
CA ALA A 469 -19.70 23.56 -0.49
C ALA A 469 -20.70 24.21 -1.46
N LEU A 470 -20.22 24.80 -2.56
CA LEU A 470 -21.05 25.41 -3.61
C LEU A 470 -22.01 24.43 -4.32
N LYS A 471 -21.80 23.11 -4.15
CA LYS A 471 -22.66 22.06 -4.70
C LYS A 471 -23.69 21.54 -3.69
N GLN A 472 -23.65 22.00 -2.44
CA GLN A 472 -24.60 21.60 -1.42
C GLN A 472 -25.89 22.43 -1.53
N ASP A 473 -27.02 21.79 -1.26
CA ASP A 473 -28.30 22.49 -1.14
C ASP A 473 -28.21 23.49 0.02
N ASN A 474 -28.74 24.70 -0.17
CA ASN A 474 -28.67 25.82 0.79
C ASN A 474 -27.25 26.38 1.07
N CYS A 475 -26.30 26.24 0.14
CA CYS A 475 -24.99 26.90 0.28
C CYS A 475 -25.16 28.44 0.35
N PRO A 476 -24.70 29.11 1.42
CA PRO A 476 -24.80 30.56 1.54
C PRO A 476 -24.02 31.29 0.44
N THR A 477 -24.55 32.42 -0.04
CA THR A 477 -23.92 33.21 -1.11
C THR A 477 -22.53 33.73 -0.75
N ILE A 478 -22.21 33.83 0.54
CA ILE A 478 -20.90 34.28 1.03
C ILE A 478 -19.76 33.38 0.59
N VAL A 479 -20.02 32.09 0.37
CA VAL A 479 -19.01 31.12 -0.09
C VAL A 479 -18.45 31.53 -1.46
N ARG A 480 -19.29 32.06 -2.35
CA ARG A 480 -18.85 32.55 -3.66
C ARG A 480 -18.01 33.82 -3.52
N ARG A 481 -18.46 34.77 -2.68
CA ARG A 481 -17.74 36.03 -2.42
C ARG A 481 -16.38 35.80 -1.76
N ALA A 482 -16.24 34.78 -0.92
CA ALA A 482 -14.97 34.42 -0.30
C ALA A 482 -13.89 33.98 -1.31
N VAL A 483 -14.26 33.41 -2.47
CA VAL A 483 -13.29 33.06 -3.52
C VAL A 483 -12.69 34.34 -4.14
N GLU A 484 -13.54 35.34 -4.37
CA GLU A 484 -13.14 36.65 -4.91
C GLU A 484 -12.31 37.42 -3.89
N GLY A 485 -12.79 37.48 -2.63
CA GLY A 485 -12.13 38.11 -1.50
C GLY A 485 -10.75 37.54 -1.18
N ARG A 486 -10.46 36.29 -1.58
CA ARG A 486 -9.14 35.68 -1.39
C ARG A 486 -8.04 36.40 -2.17
N LYS A 487 -8.36 37.02 -3.30
CA LYS A 487 -7.40 37.76 -4.12
C LYS A 487 -7.30 39.22 -3.72
N THR A 488 -8.39 39.81 -3.24
CA THR A 488 -8.49 41.25 -2.95
C THR A 488 -8.20 41.59 -1.49
N GLY A 489 -8.34 40.64 -0.58
CA GLY A 489 -8.22 40.86 0.86
C GLY A 489 -9.45 41.51 1.50
N ASP A 490 -10.57 41.59 0.76
CA ASP A 490 -11.78 42.25 1.24
C ASP A 490 -12.40 41.53 2.44
N LYS A 491 -12.93 42.32 3.38
CA LYS A 491 -13.71 41.81 4.50
C LYS A 491 -15.09 41.35 4.02
N LEU A 492 -15.56 40.27 4.60
CA LEU A 492 -16.87 39.67 4.33
C LEU A 492 -17.91 40.15 5.35
N ASP A 493 -19.18 40.10 4.96
CA ASP A 493 -20.28 40.42 5.87
C ASP A 493 -20.37 39.36 6.98
N ALA A 494 -20.23 39.79 8.23
CA ALA A 494 -20.16 38.88 9.36
C ALA A 494 -21.46 38.09 9.57
N GLY A 495 -22.63 38.69 9.29
CA GLY A 495 -23.92 38.00 9.42
C GLY A 495 -24.03 36.84 8.44
N GLN A 496 -23.64 37.06 7.18
CA GLN A 496 -23.63 36.00 6.17
C GLN A 496 -22.57 34.92 6.43
N VAL A 497 -21.43 35.28 7.03
CA VAL A 497 -20.43 34.28 7.49
C VAL A 497 -21.04 33.42 8.60
N MET A 498 -21.79 34.01 9.53
CA MET A 498 -22.44 33.28 10.61
C MET A 498 -23.47 32.26 10.12
N GLU A 499 -24.24 32.57 9.06
CA GLU A 499 -25.16 31.60 8.45
C GLU A 499 -24.45 30.32 7.98
N LEU A 500 -23.25 30.45 7.40
CA LEU A 500 -22.43 29.30 7.04
C LEU A 500 -21.98 28.54 8.29
N TYR A 501 -21.54 29.24 9.32
CA TYR A 501 -21.07 28.63 10.56
C TYR A 501 -22.17 27.81 11.23
N ASP A 502 -23.40 28.34 11.29
CA ASP A 502 -24.54 27.62 11.86
C ASP A 502 -24.83 26.31 11.13
N ILE A 503 -24.73 26.30 9.80
CA ILE A 503 -24.85 25.08 8.98
C ILE A 503 -23.76 24.07 9.35
N VAL A 504 -22.50 24.51 9.40
CA VAL A 504 -21.36 23.62 9.63
C VAL A 504 -21.34 23.09 11.07
N VAL A 505 -21.63 23.95 12.05
CA VAL A 505 -21.73 23.58 13.47
C VAL A 505 -22.84 22.56 13.67
N LYS A 506 -24.03 22.79 13.12
CA LYS A 506 -25.14 21.83 13.19
C LYS A 506 -24.77 20.50 12.57
N ALA A 507 -24.20 20.50 11.37
CA ALA A 507 -23.74 19.26 10.72
C ALA A 507 -22.68 18.52 11.55
N ASN A 508 -21.80 19.24 12.25
CA ASN A 508 -20.80 18.64 13.13
C ASN A 508 -21.43 17.98 14.35
N LEU A 509 -22.40 18.66 15.00
CA LEU A 509 -23.13 18.13 16.15
C LEU A 509 -23.89 16.86 15.79
N ASP A 510 -24.64 16.86 14.68
CA ASP A 510 -25.35 15.67 14.19
C ASP A 510 -24.40 14.48 13.98
N LYS A 511 -23.17 14.74 13.48
CA LYS A 511 -22.15 13.70 13.29
C LYS A 511 -21.51 13.24 14.60
N LEU A 512 -21.31 14.11 15.57
CA LEU A 512 -20.78 13.75 16.89
C LEU A 512 -21.74 12.84 17.65
N GLU A 513 -23.05 13.10 17.59
CA GLU A 513 -24.07 12.25 18.23
C GLU A 513 -24.13 10.83 17.64
N THR A 514 -23.85 10.70 16.33
CA THR A 514 -23.84 9.39 15.65
C THR A 514 -22.50 8.66 15.71
N ALA A 515 -21.41 9.31 16.13
CA ALA A 515 -20.06 8.73 16.14
C ALA A 515 -19.80 7.76 17.31
N ASP A 516 -20.74 7.66 18.26
CA ASP A 516 -20.68 6.77 19.44
C ASP A 516 -21.41 5.43 19.27
N ASN A 517 -22.06 5.20 18.12
CA ASN A 517 -22.67 3.93 17.72
C ASN A 517 -21.85 3.26 16.61
#